data_AF-A0A830FEL2-F1
#
_entry.id   AF-A0A830FEL2-F1
#
_cell.length_a   1.000
_cell.length_b   1.000
_cell.length_c   1.000
_cell.angle_alpha   90.00
_cell.angle_beta   90.00
_cell.angle_gamma   90.00
#
_symmetry.space_group_name_H-M   'P 1'
#
loop_
_entity.id
_entity.type
_entity.pdbx_description
1 polymer ?
#
loop_
_entity_poly.entity_id
_entity_poly.type
_entity_poly.pdbx_seq_one_letter_code
_entity_poly.pdbx_strand_id
1 'polypeptide(L)'
;MAFSQAWLLSALAQATAAIVGLTIAFTISSYTTRREYVLSRTDRYRDEIIEFKEKYQYVFDNMARALKESSSFRYENVRFNLDEDIDSWAENQRDPKTAEVWARISGIADALSDIEPNLNPDMTREQVGMINKASEELPWYFGSGTDSSKQVYREVAGLNEDADLPDGYYFEDIFDEGRRVESWLSRFLTTKYDNQVATKPGDMPLSGQNLYSWATLFEELNRDAKHIASRSVGTDVDDFLNREFSTNILITDIKLSIVGILIPLLLLVSSPGAKWPEFITSHVPDSLLSWLLYPVEILLIFAVAYYTGYLFLYMLVDLNYEVPTTMKEALGVEDSETEGG
;
A
#
# COMPACT_ATOMS: atom_id res chain seq x y z
N MET A 1 2.01 10.24 -61.30
CA MET A 1 1.13 9.12 -60.87
C MET A 1 0.06 9.71 -59.99
N ALA A 2 -1.20 9.72 -60.44
CA ALA A 2 -2.31 10.13 -59.57
C ALA A 2 -2.67 8.93 -58.69
N PHE A 3 -2.43 9.02 -57.39
CA PHE A 3 -3.00 8.06 -56.44
C PHE A 3 -4.52 8.22 -56.47
N SER A 4 -5.26 7.12 -56.63
CA SER A 4 -6.73 7.16 -56.56
C SER A 4 -7.17 7.45 -55.13
N GLN A 5 -8.13 8.36 -54.93
CA GLN A 5 -8.68 8.72 -53.61
C GLN A 5 -9.15 7.50 -52.80
N ALA A 6 -9.77 6.53 -53.47
CA ALA A 6 -10.20 5.27 -52.84
C ALA A 6 -9.02 4.48 -52.23
N TRP A 7 -7.85 4.48 -52.88
CA TRP A 7 -6.65 3.86 -52.34
C TRP A 7 -6.14 4.59 -51.10
N LEU A 8 -6.12 5.93 -51.11
CA LEU A 8 -5.68 6.75 -49.99
C LEU A 8 -6.58 6.53 -48.75
N LEU A 9 -7.89 6.60 -48.92
CA LEU A 9 -8.87 6.41 -47.84
C LEU A 9 -8.81 4.98 -47.29
N SER A 10 -8.65 3.96 -48.15
CA SER A 10 -8.47 2.57 -47.71
C SER A 10 -7.16 2.37 -46.95
N ALA A 11 -6.06 2.93 -47.43
CA ALA A 11 -4.77 2.82 -46.77
C ALA A 11 -4.78 3.54 -45.41
N LEU A 12 -5.42 4.71 -45.33
CA LEU A 12 -5.60 5.45 -44.08
C LEU A 12 -6.42 4.62 -43.07
N ALA A 13 -7.56 4.06 -43.50
CA ALA A 13 -8.40 3.22 -42.64
C ALA A 13 -7.67 1.98 -42.11
N GLN A 14 -6.90 1.30 -42.96
CA GLN A 14 -6.11 0.14 -42.55
C GLN A 14 -4.98 0.52 -41.58
N ALA A 15 -4.27 1.61 -41.85
CA ALA A 15 -3.21 2.10 -40.98
C ALA A 15 -3.77 2.53 -39.61
N THR A 16 -4.88 3.27 -39.58
CA THR A 16 -5.53 3.66 -38.32
C THR A 16 -6.06 2.45 -37.56
N ALA A 17 -6.66 1.46 -38.23
CA ALA A 17 -7.11 0.23 -37.58
C ALA A 17 -5.96 -0.54 -36.93
N ALA A 18 -4.80 -0.61 -37.60
CA ALA A 18 -3.61 -1.22 -37.03
C ALA A 18 -3.10 -0.46 -35.79
N ILE A 19 -3.09 0.88 -35.83
CA ILE A 19 -2.69 1.71 -34.69
C ILE A 19 -3.64 1.49 -33.50
N VAL A 20 -4.95 1.59 -33.72
CA VAL A 20 -5.96 1.36 -32.66
C VAL A 20 -5.85 -0.04 -32.08
N GLY A 21 -5.69 -1.06 -32.94
CA GLY A 21 -5.51 -2.45 -32.49
C GLY A 21 -4.26 -2.62 -31.64
N LEU A 22 -3.15 -1.97 -32.00
CA LEU A 22 -1.93 -1.96 -31.22
C LEU A 22 -2.11 -1.24 -29.87
N THR A 23 -2.79 -0.10 -29.84
CA THR A 23 -3.06 0.63 -28.60
C THR A 23 -3.90 -0.20 -27.63
N ILE A 24 -4.97 -0.82 -28.12
CA ILE A 24 -5.83 -1.67 -27.29
C ILE A 24 -5.03 -2.84 -26.73
N ALA A 25 -4.25 -3.52 -27.58
CA ALA A 25 -3.40 -4.63 -27.13
C ALA A 25 -2.37 -4.18 -26.08
N PHE A 26 -1.75 -3.02 -26.29
CA PHE A 26 -0.81 -2.44 -25.33
C PHE A 26 -1.50 -2.08 -24.00
N THR A 27 -2.66 -1.43 -24.06
CA THR A 27 -3.44 -1.03 -22.88
C THR A 27 -3.87 -2.24 -22.07
N ILE A 28 -4.37 -3.29 -22.73
CA ILE A 28 -4.74 -4.55 -22.08
C ILE A 28 -3.50 -5.19 -21.44
N SER A 29 -2.38 -5.29 -22.17
CA SER A 29 -1.15 -5.87 -21.67
C SER A 29 -0.59 -5.11 -20.46
N SER A 30 -0.58 -3.78 -20.52
CA SER A 30 -0.11 -2.94 -19.41
C SER A 30 -1.03 -3.06 -18.21
N TYR A 31 -2.35 -3.07 -18.43
CA TYR A 31 -3.33 -3.28 -17.37
C TYR A 31 -3.17 -4.64 -16.69
N THR A 32 -3.00 -5.73 -17.45
CA THR A 32 -2.80 -7.06 -16.88
C THR A 32 -1.51 -7.15 -16.08
N THR A 33 -0.40 -6.62 -16.61
CA THR A 33 0.89 -6.61 -15.90
C THR A 33 0.82 -5.79 -14.62
N ARG A 34 0.19 -4.60 -14.64
CA ARG A 34 0.02 -3.78 -13.43
C ARG A 34 -0.88 -4.46 -12.41
N ARG A 35 -1.98 -5.07 -12.85
CA ARG A 35 -2.88 -5.82 -11.97
C ARG A 35 -2.13 -6.98 -11.30
N GLU A 36 -1.35 -7.75 -12.05
CA GLU A 36 -0.54 -8.83 -11.49
C GLU A 36 0.51 -8.30 -10.51
N TYR A 37 1.15 -7.17 -10.81
CA TYR A 37 2.11 -6.54 -9.90
C TYR A 37 1.45 -6.07 -8.60
N VAL A 38 0.31 -5.38 -8.66
CA VAL A 38 -0.44 -4.95 -7.48
C VAL A 38 -0.88 -6.16 -6.67
N LEU A 39 -1.47 -7.19 -7.30
CA LEU A 39 -1.86 -8.41 -6.60
C LEU A 39 -0.67 -9.09 -5.92
N SER A 40 0.46 -9.24 -6.62
CA SER A 40 1.69 -9.80 -6.04
C SER A 40 2.19 -9.00 -4.85
N ARG A 41 2.11 -7.67 -4.92
CA ARG A 41 2.52 -6.76 -3.83
C ARG A 41 1.56 -6.85 -2.65
N THR A 42 0.26 -6.94 -2.90
CA THR A 42 -0.77 -7.14 -1.87
C THR A 42 -0.60 -8.49 -1.18
N ASP A 43 -0.32 -9.56 -1.92
CA ASP A 43 -0.08 -10.89 -1.35
C ASP A 43 1.18 -10.90 -0.47
N ARG A 44 2.30 -10.32 -0.94
CA ARG A 44 3.51 -10.16 -0.11
C ARG A 44 3.25 -9.34 1.15
N TYR A 45 2.51 -8.24 1.01
CA TYR A 45 2.14 -7.40 2.14
C TYR A 45 1.30 -8.16 3.18
N ARG A 46 0.41 -9.05 2.73
CA ARG A 46 -0.38 -9.92 3.62
C ARG A 46 0.51 -10.90 4.37
N ASP A 47 1.45 -11.55 3.68
CA ASP A 47 2.41 -12.46 4.31
C ASP A 47 3.22 -11.72 5.40
N GLU A 48 3.71 -10.51 5.10
CA GLU A 48 4.44 -9.69 6.07
C GLU A 48 3.59 -9.24 7.27
N ILE A 49 2.31 -8.91 7.05
CA ILE A 49 1.39 -8.59 8.15
C ILE A 49 1.18 -9.82 9.05
N ILE A 50 1.03 -11.01 8.45
CA ILE A 50 0.86 -12.25 9.20
C ILE A 50 2.11 -12.52 10.04
N GLU A 51 3.31 -12.42 9.45
CA GLU A 51 4.58 -12.58 10.17
C GLU A 51 4.71 -11.56 11.31
N PHE A 52 4.34 -10.30 11.06
CA PHE A 52 4.35 -9.25 12.07
C PHE A 52 3.38 -9.55 13.23
N LYS A 53 2.16 -9.98 12.92
CA LYS A 53 1.18 -10.43 13.92
C LYS A 53 1.74 -11.58 14.74
N GLU A 54 2.25 -12.62 14.10
CA GLU A 54 2.78 -13.81 14.78
C GLU A 54 4.00 -13.47 15.67
N LYS A 55 4.83 -12.52 15.22
CA LYS A 55 6.00 -12.03 15.97
C LYS A 55 5.60 -11.30 17.24
N TYR A 56 4.57 -10.45 17.19
CA TYR A 56 4.31 -9.46 18.24
C TYR A 56 3.05 -9.71 19.09
N GLN A 57 1.97 -10.28 18.54
CA GLN A 57 0.68 -10.36 19.24
C GLN A 57 0.83 -11.07 20.60
N TYR A 58 1.46 -12.24 20.60
CA TYR A 58 1.66 -13.02 21.82
C TYR A 58 2.56 -12.30 22.84
N VAL A 59 3.51 -11.51 22.36
CA VAL A 59 4.42 -10.75 23.23
C VAL A 59 3.65 -9.66 23.96
N PHE A 60 2.86 -8.87 23.23
CA PHE A 60 2.06 -7.81 23.82
C PHE A 60 0.92 -8.32 24.69
N ASP A 61 0.29 -9.46 24.36
CA ASP A 61 -0.68 -10.12 25.23
C ASP A 61 -0.09 -10.47 26.61
N ASN A 62 1.16 -10.94 26.64
CA ASN A 62 1.85 -11.28 27.89
C ASN A 62 2.31 -10.04 28.65
N MET A 63 2.81 -9.01 27.95
CA MET A 63 3.18 -7.74 28.58
C MET A 63 1.97 -7.06 29.23
N ALA A 64 0.84 -6.98 28.51
CA ALA A 64 -0.41 -6.44 29.06
C ALA A 64 -0.86 -7.24 30.29
N ARG A 65 -0.70 -8.57 30.28
CA ARG A 65 -1.03 -9.40 31.42
C ARG A 65 -0.08 -9.19 32.61
N ALA A 66 1.22 -9.09 32.36
CA ALA A 66 2.23 -8.83 33.39
C ALA A 66 1.90 -7.53 34.14
N LEU A 67 1.59 -6.44 33.43
CA LEU A 67 1.18 -5.19 34.06
C LEU A 67 -0.12 -5.33 34.85
N LYS A 68 -1.10 -6.05 34.30
CA LYS A 68 -2.38 -6.31 34.99
C LYS A 68 -2.18 -7.08 36.29
N GLU A 69 -1.22 -8.00 36.35
CA GLU A 69 -0.93 -8.80 37.54
C GLU A 69 -0.05 -8.05 38.55
N SER A 70 0.84 -7.17 38.08
CA SER A 70 1.79 -6.44 38.94
C SER A 70 1.24 -5.14 39.54
N SER A 71 0.15 -4.60 39.00
CA SER A 71 -0.37 -3.29 39.41
C SER A 71 -1.85 -3.34 39.82
N SER A 72 -2.32 -2.24 40.41
CA SER A 72 -3.59 -2.14 41.11
C SER A 72 -4.64 -1.25 40.42
N PHE A 73 -4.48 -0.99 39.11
CA PHE A 73 -5.47 -0.29 38.31
C PHE A 73 -6.72 -1.15 38.04
N ARG A 74 -7.87 -0.50 37.81
CA ARG A 74 -9.12 -1.20 37.47
C ARG A 74 -9.12 -1.49 35.97
N TYR A 75 -9.13 -2.77 35.63
CA TYR A 75 -9.34 -3.20 34.25
C TYR A 75 -10.80 -3.04 33.87
N GLU A 76 -11.07 -2.35 32.78
CA GLU A 76 -12.35 -2.44 32.09
C GLU A 76 -12.19 -3.40 30.90
N ASN A 77 -13.21 -4.21 30.60
CA ASN A 77 -13.23 -5.04 29.39
C ASN A 77 -13.53 -4.17 28.14
N VAL A 78 -12.89 -3.01 28.05
CA VAL A 78 -13.05 -2.06 26.96
C VAL A 78 -11.85 -2.26 26.04
N ARG A 79 -12.12 -2.54 24.77
CA ARG A 79 -11.10 -2.44 23.72
C ARG A 79 -10.72 -0.97 23.62
N PHE A 80 -9.52 -0.62 24.07
CA PHE A 80 -9.05 0.75 23.96
C PHE A 80 -8.73 1.03 22.51
N ASN A 81 -9.48 1.95 21.91
CA ASN A 81 -9.07 2.52 20.64
C ASN A 81 -7.88 3.45 20.92
N LEU A 82 -6.76 3.29 20.20
CA LEU A 82 -5.52 4.06 20.43
C LEU A 82 -5.65 5.57 20.14
N ASP A 83 -6.84 6.00 19.70
CA ASP A 83 -7.24 7.40 19.49
C ASP A 83 -8.24 7.93 20.55
N GLU A 84 -8.69 7.12 21.50
CA GLU A 84 -9.48 7.59 22.66
C GLU A 84 -8.59 8.27 23.71
N ASP A 85 -9.21 9.04 24.62
CA ASP A 85 -8.58 9.72 25.77
C ASP A 85 -8.03 8.71 26.79
N ILE A 86 -7.03 7.90 26.39
CA ILE A 86 -6.29 6.97 27.24
C ILE A 86 -5.75 7.71 28.46
N ASP A 87 -5.24 8.92 28.25
CA ASP A 87 -4.67 9.76 29.30
C ASP A 87 -5.74 10.11 30.35
N SER A 88 -6.95 10.52 29.94
CA SER A 88 -8.04 10.85 30.87
C SER A 88 -8.55 9.63 31.64
N TRP A 89 -8.64 8.47 30.98
CA TRP A 89 -8.99 7.24 31.67
C TRP A 89 -7.92 6.81 32.68
N ALA A 90 -6.64 6.91 32.30
CA ALA A 90 -5.50 6.51 33.11
C ALA A 90 -5.37 7.39 34.36
N GLU A 91 -5.60 8.70 34.26
CA GLU A 91 -5.58 9.65 35.40
C GLU A 91 -6.57 9.28 36.51
N ASN A 92 -7.65 8.57 36.18
CA ASN A 92 -8.66 8.12 37.16
C ASN A 92 -8.29 6.80 37.83
N GLN A 93 -7.16 6.19 37.48
CA GLN A 93 -6.67 4.94 38.07
C GLN A 93 -5.77 5.18 39.26
N ARG A 94 -5.61 4.14 40.09
CA ARG A 94 -4.70 4.16 41.23
C ARG A 94 -3.23 4.25 40.81
N ASP A 95 -2.88 3.56 39.73
CA ASP A 95 -1.55 3.50 39.14
C ASP A 95 -1.63 4.08 37.71
N PRO A 96 -1.67 5.42 37.57
CA PRO A 96 -2.06 6.08 36.31
C PRO A 96 -1.06 5.81 35.19
N LYS A 97 0.25 5.83 35.45
CA LYS A 97 1.24 5.64 34.37
C LYS A 97 1.27 4.20 33.88
N THR A 98 1.12 3.25 34.77
CA THR A 98 1.02 1.83 34.46
C THR A 98 -0.27 1.51 33.70
N ALA A 99 -1.38 2.15 34.09
CA ALA A 99 -2.64 2.04 33.36
C ALA A 99 -2.52 2.56 31.92
N GLU A 100 -1.93 3.74 31.73
CA GLU A 100 -1.69 4.34 30.42
C GLU A 100 -0.85 3.44 29.51
N VAL A 101 0.27 2.91 30.03
CA VAL A 101 1.11 1.94 29.33
C VAL A 101 0.33 0.66 29.00
N TRP A 102 -0.43 0.12 29.96
CA TRP A 102 -1.22 -1.08 29.76
C TRP A 102 -2.28 -0.91 28.66
N ALA A 103 -2.98 0.23 28.63
CA ALA A 103 -3.99 0.51 27.61
C ALA A 103 -3.38 0.58 26.21
N ARG A 104 -2.21 1.21 26.07
CA ARG A 104 -1.49 1.31 24.80
C ARG A 104 -0.99 -0.06 24.31
N ILE A 105 -0.43 -0.89 25.20
CA ILE A 105 0.02 -2.25 24.87
C ILE A 105 -1.18 -3.14 24.49
N SER A 106 -2.26 -3.05 25.25
CA SER A 106 -3.49 -3.81 24.98
C SER A 106 -4.12 -3.39 23.65
N GLY A 107 -4.13 -2.09 23.34
CA GLY A 107 -4.60 -1.58 22.05
C GLY A 107 -3.77 -2.10 20.87
N ILE A 108 -2.44 -2.21 21.00
CA ILE A 108 -1.60 -2.86 19.99
C ILE A 108 -1.96 -4.35 19.84
N ALA A 109 -2.10 -5.07 20.97
CA ALA A 109 -2.44 -6.49 20.94
C ALA A 109 -3.82 -6.75 20.31
N ASP A 110 -4.81 -5.91 20.62
CA ASP A 110 -6.16 -5.94 20.02
C ASP A 110 -6.10 -5.64 18.52
N ALA A 111 -5.37 -4.59 18.10
CA ALA A 111 -5.19 -4.26 16.69
C ALA A 111 -4.54 -5.41 15.90
N LEU A 112 -3.55 -6.08 16.49
CA LEU A 112 -2.93 -7.28 15.91
C LEU A 112 -3.87 -8.49 15.90
N SER A 113 -4.71 -8.65 16.93
CA SER A 113 -5.68 -9.73 17.01
C SER A 113 -6.74 -9.62 15.91
N ASP A 114 -7.18 -8.40 15.61
CA ASP A 114 -8.23 -8.11 14.62
C ASP A 114 -7.77 -8.32 13.16
N ILE A 115 -6.47 -8.52 12.92
CA ILE A 115 -5.98 -9.00 11.62
C ILE A 115 -6.50 -10.43 11.43
N GLU A 116 -7.46 -10.65 10.53
CA GLU A 116 -8.01 -11.98 10.24
C GLU A 116 -7.32 -12.60 9.01
N PRO A 117 -6.33 -13.50 9.17
CA PRO A 117 -5.51 -13.97 8.05
C PRO A 117 -6.30 -14.71 6.97
N ASN A 118 -7.46 -15.27 7.34
CA ASN A 118 -8.25 -16.16 6.50
C ASN A 118 -9.48 -15.50 5.86
N LEU A 119 -9.84 -14.28 6.27
CA LEU A 119 -11.10 -13.61 5.88
C LEU A 119 -10.85 -12.23 5.29
N ASN A 120 -9.96 -11.45 5.91
CA ASN A 120 -9.52 -10.16 5.42
C ASN A 120 -8.14 -9.84 6.03
N PRO A 121 -7.04 -10.32 5.43
CA PRO A 121 -5.69 -10.12 5.96
C PRO A 121 -5.19 -8.67 5.82
N ASP A 122 -6.00 -7.78 5.26
CA ASP A 122 -5.61 -6.40 5.02
C ASP A 122 -5.75 -5.60 6.31
N MET A 123 -4.62 -5.33 6.96
CA MET A 123 -4.56 -4.34 8.03
C MET A 123 -4.91 -2.98 7.42
N THR A 124 -5.93 -2.31 7.95
CA THR A 124 -6.33 -1.01 7.39
C THR A 124 -5.21 0.00 7.61
N ARG A 125 -5.09 1.01 6.73
CA ARG A 125 -4.13 2.10 6.93
C ARG A 125 -4.28 2.78 8.30
N GLU A 126 -5.50 2.79 8.81
CA GLU A 126 -5.84 3.29 10.14
C GLU A 126 -5.20 2.42 11.24
N GLN A 127 -5.34 1.09 11.17
CA GLN A 127 -4.68 0.17 12.11
C GLN A 127 -3.15 0.26 12.06
N VAL A 128 -2.56 0.36 10.86
CA VAL A 128 -1.12 0.61 10.69
C VAL A 128 -0.71 1.93 11.33
N GLY A 129 -1.50 2.99 11.13
CA GLY A 129 -1.27 4.30 11.73
C GLY A 129 -1.32 4.26 13.26
N MET A 130 -2.29 3.54 13.82
CA MET A 130 -2.45 3.34 15.26
C MET A 130 -1.26 2.60 15.88
N ILE A 131 -0.84 1.48 15.29
CA ILE A 131 0.32 0.71 15.76
C ILE A 131 1.59 1.57 15.67
N ASN A 132 1.80 2.29 14.57
CA ASN A 132 2.93 3.20 14.43
C ASN A 132 2.95 4.27 15.51
N LYS A 133 1.85 5.01 15.69
CA LYS A 133 1.72 6.05 16.70
C LYS A 133 2.00 5.50 18.11
N ALA A 134 1.39 4.38 18.46
CA ALA A 134 1.62 3.74 19.76
C ALA A 134 3.09 3.29 19.93
N SER A 135 3.70 2.73 18.89
CA SER A 135 5.11 2.30 18.90
C SER A 135 6.11 3.47 18.96
N GLU A 136 5.73 4.67 18.52
CA GLU A 136 6.53 5.88 18.65
C GLU A 136 6.42 6.51 20.04
N GLU A 137 5.25 6.42 20.67
CA GLU A 137 4.97 7.02 21.98
C GLU A 137 5.46 6.14 23.14
N LEU A 138 5.34 4.82 23.02
CA LEU A 138 5.68 3.86 24.08
C LEU A 138 7.14 3.95 24.58
N PRO A 139 8.18 4.09 23.73
CA PRO A 139 9.55 4.22 24.18
C PRO A 139 9.79 5.37 25.17
N TRP A 140 9.02 6.46 25.10
CA TRP A 140 9.16 7.60 26.01
C TRP A 140 8.82 7.25 27.47
N TYR A 141 7.92 6.29 27.70
CA TYR A 141 7.58 5.82 29.05
C TYR A 141 8.69 4.98 29.69
N PHE A 142 9.64 4.51 28.88
CA PHE A 142 10.72 3.63 29.31
C PHE A 142 12.11 4.26 29.11
N GLY A 143 12.16 5.52 28.68
CA GLY A 143 13.39 6.28 28.51
C GLY A 143 14.21 6.33 29.81
N SER A 144 15.52 6.10 29.68
CA SER A 144 16.42 6.01 30.83
C SER A 144 16.40 7.28 31.68
N GLY A 145 16.09 7.13 32.97
CA GLY A 145 16.12 8.20 33.96
C GLY A 145 14.97 9.22 33.89
N THR A 146 13.99 9.02 33.01
CA THR A 146 12.80 9.88 32.92
C THR A 146 11.89 9.74 34.14
N ASP A 147 11.13 10.78 34.46
CA ASP A 147 10.17 10.72 35.58
C ASP A 147 9.06 9.70 35.29
N SER A 148 8.66 9.56 34.03
CA SER A 148 7.72 8.55 33.57
C SER A 148 8.21 7.12 33.84
N SER A 149 9.46 6.79 33.47
CA SER A 149 9.97 5.42 33.67
C SER A 149 10.16 5.07 35.14
N LYS A 150 10.59 6.04 35.96
CA LYS A 150 10.64 5.90 37.42
C LYS A 150 9.25 5.64 38.01
N GLN A 151 8.25 6.38 37.55
CA GLN A 151 6.88 6.26 38.04
C GLN A 151 6.24 4.92 37.64
N VAL A 152 6.38 4.51 36.37
CA VAL A 152 5.93 3.20 35.89
C VAL A 152 6.53 2.07 36.74
N TYR A 153 7.84 2.09 36.99
CA TYR A 153 8.43 1.05 37.83
C TYR A 153 7.92 1.09 39.26
N ARG A 154 7.83 2.26 39.89
CA ARG A 154 7.35 2.37 41.28
C ARG A 154 5.97 1.75 41.43
N GLU A 155 5.07 2.07 40.50
CA GLU A 155 3.72 1.51 40.45
C GLU A 155 3.75 -0.02 40.26
N VAL A 156 4.53 -0.53 39.30
CA VAL A 156 4.69 -1.97 39.04
C VAL A 156 5.33 -2.74 40.21
N ALA A 157 6.27 -2.12 40.91
CA ALA A 157 6.97 -2.71 42.05
C ALA A 157 6.24 -2.49 43.39
N GLY A 158 5.12 -1.75 43.40
CA GLY A 158 4.37 -1.41 44.61
C GLY A 158 5.16 -0.56 45.60
N LEU A 159 6.07 0.29 45.09
CA LEU A 159 6.91 1.19 45.88
C LEU A 159 6.18 2.51 46.16
N ASN A 160 6.47 3.11 47.32
CA ASN A 160 6.00 4.46 47.64
C ASN A 160 6.74 5.52 46.80
N GLU A 161 6.14 6.71 46.64
CA GLU A 161 6.73 7.82 45.85
C GLU A 161 8.16 8.20 46.29
N ASP A 162 8.43 8.12 47.59
CA ASP A 162 9.72 8.47 48.20
C ASP A 162 10.73 7.31 48.27
N ALA A 163 10.40 6.13 47.72
CA ALA A 163 11.29 4.98 47.78
C ALA A 163 12.51 5.17 46.86
N ASP A 164 13.70 4.89 47.40
CA ASP A 164 14.93 4.80 46.62
C ASP A 164 14.80 3.67 45.59
N LEU A 165 15.12 4.00 44.35
CA LEU A 165 15.09 3.06 43.24
C LEU A 165 16.41 2.28 43.20
N PRO A 166 16.43 0.94 43.16
CA PRO A 166 17.65 0.17 42.94
C PRO A 166 18.45 0.64 41.72
N ASP A 167 19.74 0.91 41.91
CA ASP A 167 20.66 1.18 40.81
C ASP A 167 20.76 -0.08 39.91
N GLY A 168 20.51 0.09 38.60
CA GLY A 168 20.78 -0.93 37.58
C GLY A 168 19.67 -1.95 37.28
N TYR A 169 18.74 -2.22 38.19
CA TYR A 169 17.75 -3.31 38.01
C TYR A 169 16.58 -2.97 37.05
N TYR A 170 16.32 -1.68 36.83
CA TYR A 170 15.32 -1.13 35.88
C TYR A 170 15.81 -1.21 34.43
N PHE A 171 17.13 -1.43 34.27
CA PHE A 171 17.85 -1.36 33.01
C PHE A 171 18.50 -2.69 32.61
N GLU A 172 18.17 -3.79 33.30
CA GLU A 172 18.63 -5.11 32.87
C GLU A 172 18.10 -5.39 31.46
N ASP A 173 19.04 -5.50 30.52
CA ASP A 173 18.78 -5.93 29.17
C ASP A 173 18.74 -7.46 29.13
N ILE A 174 17.54 -8.02 29.06
CA ILE A 174 17.37 -9.48 28.91
C ILE A 174 17.85 -9.96 27.53
N PHE A 175 18.16 -9.03 26.61
CA PHE A 175 18.68 -9.32 25.28
C PHE A 175 20.22 -9.43 25.25
N ASP A 176 20.92 -9.18 26.37
CA ASP A 176 22.36 -9.32 26.68
C ASP A 176 23.36 -9.52 25.50
N GLU A 177 24.29 -8.57 25.39
CA GLU A 177 25.45 -8.43 24.49
C GLU A 177 25.50 -9.37 23.26
N GLY A 178 24.81 -8.96 22.19
CA GLY A 178 24.98 -9.52 20.84
C GLY A 178 23.78 -10.30 20.30
N ARG A 179 22.72 -10.48 21.10
CA ARG A 179 21.49 -11.16 20.65
C ARG A 179 20.43 -10.11 20.33
N ARG A 180 20.27 -9.81 19.03
CA ARG A 180 19.20 -8.94 18.52
C ARG A 180 17.83 -9.40 19.04
N VAL A 181 16.90 -8.48 19.33
CA VAL A 181 15.51 -8.76 19.78
C VAL A 181 14.87 -9.87 18.94
N GLU A 182 15.09 -9.83 17.63
CA GLU A 182 14.69 -10.84 16.66
C GLU A 182 15.13 -12.28 17.01
N SER A 183 16.39 -12.47 17.43
CA SER A 183 16.93 -13.78 17.81
C SER A 183 16.35 -14.30 19.13
N TRP A 184 15.97 -13.40 20.04
CA TRP A 184 15.27 -13.75 21.26
C TRP A 184 13.81 -14.11 20.97
N LEU A 185 13.10 -13.29 20.19
CA LEU A 185 11.74 -13.52 19.73
C LEU A 185 11.63 -14.86 19.00
N SER A 186 12.52 -15.13 18.05
CA SER A 186 12.54 -16.37 17.28
C SER A 186 12.71 -17.60 18.18
N ARG A 187 13.64 -17.56 19.14
CA ARG A 187 13.85 -18.67 20.10
C ARG A 187 12.64 -18.86 21.01
N PHE A 188 12.06 -17.76 21.48
CA PHE A 188 10.91 -17.77 22.37
C PHE A 188 9.67 -18.34 21.67
N LEU A 189 9.39 -17.91 20.43
CA LEU A 189 8.30 -18.42 19.60
C LEU A 189 8.53 -19.88 19.19
N THR A 190 9.76 -20.26 18.82
CA THR A 190 10.11 -21.67 18.51
C THR A 190 9.87 -22.57 19.71
N THR A 191 10.28 -22.15 20.91
CA THR A 191 10.06 -22.90 22.16
C THR A 191 8.57 -23.11 22.45
N LYS A 192 7.72 -22.13 22.11
CA LYS A 192 6.24 -22.23 22.20
C LYS A 192 5.68 -23.25 21.20
N TYR A 193 6.08 -23.17 19.93
CA TYR A 193 5.56 -24.05 18.87
C TYR A 193 6.03 -25.50 19.01
N ASP A 194 7.32 -25.72 19.31
CA ASP A 194 7.91 -27.06 19.35
C ASP A 194 7.54 -27.85 20.61
N ASN A 195 7.40 -27.18 21.76
CA ASN A 195 7.22 -27.92 23.01
C ASN A 195 5.75 -28.20 23.36
N GLN A 196 4.76 -27.57 22.72
CA GLN A 196 3.35 -27.53 23.18
C GLN A 196 3.19 -27.23 24.68
N VAL A 197 4.26 -26.81 25.35
CA VAL A 197 4.23 -26.30 26.70
C VAL A 197 3.56 -24.97 26.51
N ALA A 198 2.29 -24.92 26.87
CA ALA A 198 1.65 -23.68 27.25
C ALA A 198 2.59 -23.07 28.29
N THR A 199 3.53 -22.23 27.84
CA THR A 199 4.26 -21.34 28.73
C THR A 199 3.16 -20.68 29.51
N LYS A 200 3.14 -20.94 30.82
CA LYS A 200 2.07 -20.37 31.62
C LYS A 200 2.21 -18.87 31.44
N PRO A 201 1.11 -18.15 31.20
CA PRO A 201 1.15 -16.70 31.20
C PRO A 201 1.83 -16.24 32.51
N GLY A 202 2.97 -15.54 32.39
CA GLY A 202 3.88 -15.24 33.51
C GLY A 202 5.28 -15.88 33.43
N ASP A 203 5.50 -16.88 32.55
CA ASP A 203 6.83 -17.47 32.30
C ASP A 203 7.70 -16.61 31.36
N MET A 204 7.17 -15.49 30.85
CA MET A 204 7.91 -14.57 29.99
C MET A 204 8.81 -13.68 30.88
N PRO A 205 10.11 -13.52 30.55
CA PRO A 205 11.02 -12.69 31.35
C PRO A 205 10.69 -11.19 31.34
N LEU A 206 9.65 -10.75 30.60
CA LEU A 206 9.11 -9.40 30.60
C LEU A 206 8.16 -9.19 31.81
N SER A 207 8.73 -9.09 33.00
CA SER A 207 8.00 -8.98 34.27
C SER A 207 7.34 -7.61 34.53
N GLY A 208 7.54 -6.64 33.65
CA GLY A 208 7.15 -5.23 33.85
C GLY A 208 8.18 -4.41 34.62
N GLN A 209 9.18 -5.05 35.23
CA GLN A 209 10.25 -4.37 35.98
C GLN A 209 11.52 -4.14 35.13
N ASN A 210 11.64 -4.84 34.01
CA ASN A 210 12.75 -4.73 33.05
C ASN A 210 12.47 -3.70 31.96
N LEU A 211 12.29 -2.44 32.36
CA LEU A 211 11.84 -1.35 31.48
C LEU A 211 12.74 -1.14 30.25
N TYR A 212 14.06 -1.35 30.38
CA TYR A 212 14.96 -1.26 29.22
C TYR A 212 14.64 -2.31 28.15
N SER A 213 14.37 -3.55 28.55
CA SER A 213 13.97 -4.61 27.63
C SER A 213 12.64 -4.29 26.93
N TRP A 214 11.75 -3.57 27.60
CA TRP A 214 10.49 -3.09 27.03
C TRP A 214 10.77 -2.01 25.98
N ALA A 215 11.60 -1.01 26.32
CA ALA A 215 12.01 0.04 25.40
C ALA A 215 12.61 -0.52 24.11
N THR A 216 13.57 -1.44 24.21
CA THR A 216 14.22 -2.06 23.04
C THR A 216 13.24 -2.86 22.18
N LEU A 217 12.27 -3.54 22.79
CA LEU A 217 11.21 -4.24 22.06
C LEU A 217 10.30 -3.25 21.30
N PHE A 218 9.95 -2.11 21.90
CA PHE A 218 9.15 -1.07 21.24
C PHE A 218 9.91 -0.36 20.13
N GLU A 219 11.22 -0.17 20.26
CA GLU A 219 12.06 0.35 19.17
C GLU A 219 12.07 -0.59 17.96
N GLU A 220 12.20 -1.91 18.21
CA GLU A 220 12.11 -2.92 17.16
C GLU A 220 10.70 -2.97 16.54
N LEU A 221 9.64 -2.91 17.37
CA LEU A 221 8.26 -2.79 16.88
C LEU A 221 8.10 -1.59 15.95
N ASN A 222 8.60 -0.42 16.35
CA ASN A 222 8.48 0.82 15.57
C ASN A 222 9.19 0.70 14.22
N ARG A 223 10.38 0.08 14.21
CA ARG A 223 11.10 -0.19 12.96
C ARG A 223 10.28 -1.07 12.01
N ASP A 224 9.74 -2.16 12.53
CA ASP A 224 8.96 -3.12 11.73
C ASP A 224 7.61 -2.53 11.29
N ALA A 225 6.95 -1.77 12.16
CA ALA A 225 5.68 -1.10 11.85
C ALA A 225 5.85 -0.04 10.76
N LYS A 226 6.98 0.71 10.77
CA LYS A 226 7.36 1.64 9.68
C LYS A 226 7.63 0.92 8.37
N HIS A 227 8.32 -0.22 8.43
CA HIS A 227 8.56 -1.05 7.26
C HIS A 227 7.24 -1.50 6.62
N ILE A 228 6.32 -2.04 7.42
CA ILE A 228 4.98 -2.47 6.98
C ILE A 228 4.17 -1.31 6.43
N ALA A 229 4.21 -0.15 7.08
CA ALA A 229 3.52 1.05 6.60
C ALA A 229 4.01 1.47 5.21
N SER A 230 5.31 1.42 4.97
CA SER A 230 5.87 1.72 3.64
C SER A 230 5.41 0.71 2.58
N ARG A 231 5.27 -0.57 2.94
CA ARG A 231 4.84 -1.66 2.06
C ARG A 231 3.34 -1.61 1.74
N SER A 232 2.53 -1.05 2.62
CA SER A 232 1.08 -0.81 2.42
C SER A 232 0.75 0.18 1.29
N VAL A 233 1.73 0.95 0.81
CA VAL A 233 1.51 1.89 -0.29
C VAL A 233 1.37 1.11 -1.60
N GLY A 234 0.28 1.34 -2.32
CA GLY A 234 0.06 0.75 -3.65
C GLY A 234 -0.43 -0.70 -3.63
N THR A 235 -0.90 -1.21 -2.49
CA THR A 235 -1.55 -2.53 -2.37
C THR A 235 -3.08 -2.46 -2.54
N ASP A 236 -3.63 -1.25 -2.68
CA ASP A 236 -5.06 -1.03 -2.86
C ASP A 236 -5.46 -1.33 -4.32
N VAL A 237 -6.04 -2.52 -4.51
CA VAL A 237 -6.54 -2.99 -5.80
C VAL A 237 -7.72 -2.13 -6.26
N ASP A 238 -8.53 -1.59 -5.35
CA ASP A 238 -9.71 -0.79 -5.70
C ASP A 238 -9.31 0.62 -6.13
N ASP A 239 -8.30 1.23 -5.51
CA ASP A 239 -7.71 2.49 -5.98
C ASP A 239 -7.06 2.31 -7.37
N PHE A 240 -6.41 1.16 -7.63
CA PHE A 240 -5.93 0.81 -8.97
C PHE A 240 -7.06 0.70 -10.00
N LEU A 241 -8.17 0.03 -9.66
CA LEU A 241 -9.33 -0.11 -10.55
C LEU A 241 -10.01 1.22 -10.85
N ASN A 242 -9.95 2.18 -9.92
CA ASN A 242 -10.59 3.49 -10.04
C ASN A 242 -9.71 4.56 -10.70
N ARG A 243 -8.40 4.35 -10.85
CA ARG A 243 -7.54 5.32 -11.57
C ARG A 243 -7.94 5.45 -13.03
N GLU A 244 -8.06 6.69 -13.50
CA GLU A 244 -8.51 7.14 -14.83
C GLU A 244 -7.70 6.62 -16.04
N PHE A 245 -6.74 5.71 -15.83
CA PHE A 245 -5.77 5.21 -16.80
C PHE A 245 -6.43 4.73 -18.11
N SER A 246 -7.50 3.94 -18.03
CA SER A 246 -8.15 3.43 -19.24
C SER A 246 -8.98 4.50 -19.96
N THR A 247 -9.55 5.46 -19.23
CA THR A 247 -10.62 6.31 -19.76
C THR A 247 -10.11 7.27 -20.83
N ASN A 248 -8.95 7.92 -20.61
CA ASN A 248 -8.41 8.91 -21.56
C ASN A 248 -7.79 8.27 -22.82
N ILE A 249 -7.12 7.13 -22.67
CA ILE A 249 -6.58 6.36 -23.80
C ILE A 249 -7.73 5.81 -24.64
N LEU A 250 -8.73 5.17 -24.02
CA LEU A 250 -9.91 4.63 -24.72
C LEU A 250 -10.73 5.72 -25.43
N ILE A 251 -10.94 6.88 -24.79
CA ILE A 251 -11.65 8.00 -25.44
C ILE A 251 -10.88 8.48 -26.67
N THR A 252 -9.55 8.54 -26.60
CA THR A 252 -8.70 8.96 -27.72
C THR A 252 -8.71 7.91 -28.85
N ASP A 253 -8.65 6.62 -28.51
CA ASP A 253 -8.78 5.52 -29.47
C ASP A 253 -10.15 5.52 -30.16
N ILE A 254 -11.24 5.82 -29.45
CA ILE A 254 -12.58 5.96 -30.03
C ILE A 254 -12.61 7.13 -31.02
N LYS A 255 -12.06 8.30 -30.65
CA LYS A 255 -11.99 9.46 -31.55
C LYS A 255 -11.14 9.15 -32.79
N LEU A 256 -9.99 8.49 -32.61
CA LEU A 256 -9.12 8.07 -33.69
C LEU A 256 -9.81 7.05 -34.61
N SER A 257 -10.57 6.11 -34.05
CA SER A 257 -11.36 5.13 -34.82
C SER A 257 -12.45 5.81 -35.66
N ILE A 258 -13.15 6.80 -35.09
CA ILE A 258 -14.16 7.56 -35.83
C ILE A 258 -13.51 8.32 -36.99
N VAL A 259 -12.44 9.07 -36.70
CA VAL A 259 -11.81 9.97 -37.67
C VAL A 259 -10.99 9.23 -38.72
N GLY A 260 -10.26 8.18 -38.36
CA GLY A 260 -9.36 7.49 -39.28
C GLY A 260 -9.89 6.19 -39.85
N ILE A 261 -10.99 5.61 -39.33
CA ILE A 261 -11.59 4.37 -39.87
C ILE A 261 -13.00 4.65 -40.38
N LEU A 262 -13.91 5.10 -39.52
CA LEU A 262 -15.33 5.23 -39.89
C LEU A 262 -15.56 6.31 -40.95
N ILE A 263 -15.03 7.51 -40.77
CA ILE A 263 -15.21 8.60 -41.75
C ILE A 263 -14.57 8.24 -43.10
N PRO A 264 -13.32 7.74 -43.19
CA PRO A 264 -12.73 7.32 -44.46
C PRO A 264 -13.50 6.19 -45.16
N LEU A 265 -14.01 5.21 -44.41
CA LEU A 265 -14.85 4.15 -44.98
C LEU A 265 -16.19 4.67 -45.50
N LEU A 266 -16.85 5.57 -44.75
CA LEU A 266 -18.08 6.23 -45.21
C LEU A 266 -17.82 7.06 -46.48
N LEU A 267 -16.72 7.79 -46.53
CA LEU A 267 -16.31 8.55 -47.71
C LEU A 267 -16.03 7.64 -48.91
N LEU A 268 -15.40 6.49 -48.68
CA LEU A 268 -15.10 5.49 -49.72
C LEU A 268 -16.38 4.87 -50.29
N VAL A 269 -17.37 4.55 -49.44
CA VAL A 269 -18.71 4.09 -49.82
C VAL A 269 -19.48 5.17 -50.58
N SER A 270 -19.19 6.45 -50.34
CA SER A 270 -19.80 7.59 -51.01
C SER A 270 -19.01 8.12 -52.23
N SER A 271 -17.84 7.54 -52.54
CA SER A 271 -16.94 8.05 -53.60
C SER A 271 -17.43 7.72 -55.03
N PRO A 272 -16.91 8.38 -56.09
CA PRO A 272 -17.54 8.47 -57.41
C PRO A 272 -17.78 7.08 -58.05
N GLY A 273 -19.06 6.72 -58.15
CA GLY A 273 -19.54 5.39 -58.54
C GLY A 273 -20.70 4.93 -57.65
N ALA A 274 -20.76 5.41 -56.41
CA ALA A 274 -21.95 5.35 -55.58
C ALA A 274 -22.99 6.34 -56.13
N LYS A 275 -24.21 5.86 -56.40
CA LYS A 275 -25.33 6.72 -56.78
C LYS A 275 -25.67 7.60 -55.58
N TRP A 276 -25.06 8.77 -55.50
CA TRP A 276 -25.52 9.84 -54.62
C TRP A 276 -27.03 10.02 -54.87
N PRO A 277 -27.82 10.35 -53.82
CA PRO A 277 -29.24 10.65 -54.01
C PRO A 277 -29.39 11.68 -55.13
N GLU A 278 -30.28 11.43 -56.10
CA GLU A 278 -30.51 12.25 -57.31
C GLU A 278 -30.64 13.75 -57.01
N PHE A 279 -31.07 14.08 -55.81
CA PHE A 279 -31.16 15.44 -55.27
C PHE A 279 -29.81 16.19 -55.23
N ILE A 280 -28.70 15.52 -54.91
CA ILE A 280 -27.38 16.16 -54.75
C ILE A 280 -26.70 16.33 -56.11
N THR A 281 -26.74 15.31 -56.97
CA THR A 281 -26.11 15.30 -58.29
C THR A 281 -26.80 16.22 -59.30
N SER A 282 -28.08 16.57 -59.06
CA SER A 282 -28.81 17.53 -59.90
C SER A 282 -28.51 19.00 -59.58
N HIS A 283 -27.92 19.29 -58.41
CA HIS A 283 -27.70 20.66 -57.93
C HIS A 283 -26.22 21.03 -57.73
N VAL A 284 -25.32 20.05 -57.64
CA VAL A 284 -23.88 20.29 -57.45
C VAL A 284 -23.09 19.57 -58.55
N PRO A 285 -22.26 20.29 -59.33
CA PRO A 285 -21.40 19.67 -60.33
C PRO A 285 -20.41 18.68 -59.69
N ASP A 286 -20.21 17.51 -60.31
CA ASP A 286 -19.27 16.48 -59.84
C ASP A 286 -17.85 17.00 -59.63
N SER A 287 -17.43 17.99 -60.44
CA SER A 287 -16.12 18.66 -60.31
C SER A 287 -16.00 19.47 -59.02
N LEU A 288 -17.11 20.02 -58.51
CA LEU A 288 -17.16 20.85 -57.31
C LEU A 288 -17.18 19.97 -56.05
N LEU A 289 -17.90 18.84 -56.10
CA LEU A 289 -17.85 17.78 -55.08
C LEU A 289 -16.44 17.19 -54.96
N SER A 290 -15.78 16.90 -56.08
CA SER A 290 -14.41 16.39 -56.11
C SER A 290 -13.41 17.39 -55.51
N TRP A 291 -13.59 18.69 -55.78
CA TRP A 291 -12.75 19.75 -55.21
C TRP A 291 -12.97 19.95 -53.71
N LEU A 292 -14.18 19.72 -53.21
CA LEU A 292 -14.51 19.77 -51.78
C LEU A 292 -14.00 18.55 -50.99
N LEU A 293 -13.80 17.40 -51.64
CA LEU A 293 -13.27 16.20 -51.00
C LEU A 293 -11.78 16.31 -50.66
N TYR A 294 -10.97 16.99 -51.49
CA TYR A 294 -9.54 17.20 -51.22
C TYR A 294 -9.22 17.88 -49.89
N PRO A 295 -9.83 19.03 -49.50
CA PRO A 295 -9.58 19.63 -48.19
C PRO A 295 -10.06 18.75 -47.04
N VAL A 296 -11.11 17.95 -47.24
CA VAL A 296 -11.59 16.97 -46.24
C VAL A 296 -10.57 15.85 -46.05
N GLU A 297 -10.00 15.29 -47.13
CA GLU A 297 -8.93 14.29 -47.06
C GLU A 297 -7.69 14.83 -46.33
N ILE A 298 -7.28 16.06 -46.63
CA ILE A 298 -6.15 16.72 -45.96
C ILE A 298 -6.44 16.88 -44.46
N LEU A 299 -7.64 17.37 -44.10
CA LEU A 299 -8.06 17.51 -42.70
C LEU A 299 -8.09 16.15 -41.97
N LEU A 300 -8.54 15.09 -42.64
CA LEU A 300 -8.55 13.74 -42.07
C LEU A 300 -7.12 13.24 -41.81
N ILE A 301 -6.19 13.44 -42.74
CA ILE A 301 -4.79 13.06 -42.54
C ILE A 301 -4.19 13.82 -41.34
N PHE A 302 -4.41 15.14 -41.26
CA PHE A 302 -3.93 15.94 -40.13
C PHE A 302 -4.56 15.51 -38.81
N ALA A 303 -5.86 15.22 -38.80
CA ALA A 303 -6.55 14.79 -37.59
C ALA A 303 -6.08 13.39 -37.14
N VAL A 304 -5.92 12.43 -38.05
CA VAL A 304 -5.35 11.12 -37.75
C VAL A 304 -3.92 11.25 -37.22
N ALA A 305 -3.08 12.07 -37.86
CA ALA A 305 -1.72 12.32 -37.40
C ALA A 305 -1.69 12.96 -36.01
N TYR A 306 -2.56 13.95 -35.76
CA TYR A 306 -2.69 14.62 -34.46
C TYR A 306 -3.11 13.63 -33.35
N TYR A 307 -4.20 12.88 -33.55
CA TYR A 307 -4.68 11.94 -32.54
C TYR A 307 -3.70 10.78 -32.32
N THR A 308 -3.03 10.31 -33.38
CA THR A 308 -1.97 9.30 -33.26
C THR A 308 -0.81 9.84 -32.41
N GLY A 309 -0.29 11.03 -32.75
CA GLY A 309 0.81 11.65 -31.98
C GLY A 309 0.43 11.92 -30.52
N TYR A 310 -0.78 12.39 -30.27
CA TYR A 310 -1.32 12.61 -28.93
C TYR A 310 -1.39 11.30 -28.13
N LEU A 311 -1.89 10.24 -28.76
CA LEU A 311 -1.99 8.91 -28.16
C LEU A 311 -0.61 8.31 -27.81
N PHE A 312 0.36 8.43 -28.72
CA PHE A 312 1.74 8.02 -28.44
C PHE A 312 2.38 8.83 -27.31
N LEU A 313 2.08 10.12 -27.20
CA LEU A 313 2.59 10.95 -26.10
C LEU A 313 2.01 10.51 -24.76
N TYR A 314 0.71 10.18 -24.68
CA TYR A 314 0.11 9.62 -23.47
C TYR A 314 0.74 8.28 -23.09
N MET A 315 0.89 7.37 -24.06
CA MET A 315 1.56 6.08 -23.81
C MET A 315 3.00 6.27 -23.34
N LEU A 316 3.75 7.22 -23.90
CA LEU A 316 5.15 7.46 -23.55
C LEU A 316 5.33 8.11 -22.17
N VAL A 317 4.49 9.09 -21.83
CA VAL A 317 4.46 9.66 -20.48
C VAL A 317 4.15 8.56 -19.47
N ASP A 318 3.15 7.73 -19.75
CA ASP A 318 2.76 6.63 -18.87
C ASP A 318 3.85 5.55 -18.73
N LEU A 319 4.52 5.16 -19.83
CA LEU A 319 5.68 4.26 -19.80
C LEU A 319 6.81 4.79 -18.90
N ASN A 320 7.04 6.11 -18.90
CA ASN A 320 8.12 6.73 -18.12
C ASN A 320 7.77 6.95 -16.64
N TYR A 321 6.48 7.01 -16.28
CA TYR A 321 6.06 7.17 -14.89
C TYR A 321 5.74 5.85 -14.18
N GLU A 322 5.44 4.78 -14.92
CA GLU A 322 4.76 3.61 -14.33
C GLU A 322 5.35 2.24 -14.72
N VAL A 323 6.45 2.18 -15.48
CA VAL A 323 7.22 0.94 -15.65
C VAL A 323 8.44 0.97 -14.73
N PRO A 324 8.59 -0.01 -13.82
CA PRO A 324 9.81 -0.14 -13.05
C PRO A 324 10.98 -0.24 -14.03
N THR A 325 11.90 0.72 -13.96
CA THR A 325 12.96 0.88 -14.96
C THR A 325 13.94 -0.30 -14.98
N THR A 326 13.82 -1.20 -14.00
CA THR A 326 14.62 -2.41 -13.91
C THR A 326 13.75 -3.65 -13.70
N MET A 327 14.17 -4.75 -14.33
CA MET A 327 13.58 -6.08 -14.12
C MET A 327 13.69 -6.55 -12.65
N LYS A 328 14.60 -5.94 -11.87
CA LYS A 328 14.74 -6.12 -10.41
C LYS A 328 13.55 -5.53 -9.64
N GLU A 329 13.15 -4.30 -9.94
CA GLU A 329 11.96 -3.67 -9.31
C GLU A 329 10.66 -4.38 -9.72
N ALA A 330 10.58 -4.85 -10.97
CA ALA A 330 9.43 -5.63 -11.46
C ALA A 330 9.28 -7.01 -10.79
N LEU A 331 10.40 -7.62 -10.37
CA LEU A 331 10.41 -8.87 -9.59
C LEU A 331 10.30 -8.62 -8.08
N GLY A 332 10.38 -7.35 -7.64
CA GLY A 332 10.46 -6.97 -6.23
C GLY A 332 11.63 -7.63 -5.51
N VAL A 333 12.76 -7.78 -6.21
CA VAL A 333 14.03 -8.18 -5.61
C VAL A 333 14.70 -6.88 -5.17
N GLU A 334 14.62 -6.58 -3.87
CA GLU A 334 15.37 -5.46 -3.28
C GLU A 334 16.87 -5.69 -3.47
N ASP A 335 17.59 -4.61 -3.78
CA ASP A 335 19.03 -4.62 -3.74
C ASP A 335 19.48 -4.90 -2.32
N SER A 336 19.98 -6.11 -2.07
CA SER A 336 20.90 -6.37 -0.97
C SER A 336 22.23 -5.66 -1.29
N GLU A 337 22.24 -4.33 -1.28
CA GLU A 337 23.48 -3.57 -1.19
C GLU A 337 24.05 -3.76 0.21
N THR A 338 24.91 -4.78 0.32
CA THR A 338 26.20 -4.71 0.99
C THR A 338 26.36 -3.59 2.01
N GLU A 339 25.99 -3.86 3.26
CA GLU A 339 26.70 -3.30 4.41
C GLU A 339 28.16 -3.80 4.35
N GLY A 340 29.00 -2.98 3.74
CA GLY A 340 30.45 -3.16 3.68
C GLY A 340 31.10 -1.79 3.60
N GLY A 341 31.24 -1.14 4.77
CA GLY A 341 31.93 0.13 4.96
C GLY A 341 32.08 0.46 6.43
#